data_AF-A0A7S3FDS6-F1
#
_entry.id   AF-A0A7S3FDS6-F1
#
_cell.length_a   1.000
_cell.length_b   1.000
_cell.length_c   1.000
_cell.angle_alpha   90.00
_cell.angle_beta   90.00
_cell.angle_gamma   90.00
#
_symmetry.space_group_name_H-M   'P 1'
#
loop_
_entity.id
_entity.type
_entity.pdbx_description
1 polymer ?
#
loop_
_entity_poly.entity_id
_entity_poly.type
_entity_poly.pdbx_seq_one_letter_code
_entity_poly.pdbx_strand_id
1 'polypeptide(L)'
;AAGVNEGDRVMCVVRFGSYSERVDLPWQQALPLPESWSFEEGAAFPVQAITALYAMDLGGVTDAKANGRCSEPPAVLVHSAAGGTGLAACEIAKRVGCR
;
A
#
# COMPACT_ATOMS: atom_id res chain seq x y z
N ALA A 1 -6.56 -19.06 2.33
CA ALA A 1 -5.28 -18.40 2.04
C ALA A 1 -4.19 -19.23 2.70
N ALA A 2 -3.13 -19.61 1.97
CA ALA A 2 -2.00 -20.29 2.59
C ALA A 2 -1.36 -19.30 3.58
N GLY A 3 -1.23 -19.70 4.85
CA GLY A 3 -0.62 -18.88 5.89
C GLY A 3 0.88 -18.71 5.65
N VAL A 4 1.47 -17.72 6.32
CA VAL A 4 2.92 -17.59 6.48
C VAL A 4 3.45 -18.73 7.35
N ASN A 5 4.60 -19.29 7.00
CA ASN A 5 5.27 -20.36 7.72
C ASN A 5 6.53 -19.84 8.41
N GLU A 6 7.06 -20.63 9.34
CA GLU A 6 8.35 -20.35 9.94
C GLU A 6 9.45 -20.31 8.85
N GLY A 7 10.31 -19.29 8.93
CA GLY A 7 11.38 -19.06 7.95
C GLY A 7 10.96 -18.22 6.74
N ASP A 8 9.67 -17.95 6.54
CA ASP A 8 9.23 -17.08 5.46
C ASP A 8 9.72 -15.64 5.66
N ARG A 9 10.18 -15.02 4.57
CA ARG A 9 10.50 -13.59 4.55
C ARG A 9 9.19 -12.82 4.50
N VAL A 10 8.97 -11.94 5.48
CA VAL A 10 7.72 -11.19 5.61
C VAL A 10 7.98 -9.70 5.81
N MET A 11 7.01 -8.90 5.39
CA MET A 11 6.82 -7.51 5.82
C MET A 11 5.52 -7.43 6.61
N CYS A 12 5.38 -6.47 7.52
CA CYS A 12 4.19 -6.37 8.34
C CYS A 12 3.79 -4.92 8.62
N VAL A 13 2.54 -4.76 9.07
CA VAL A 13 2.05 -3.50 9.63
C VAL A 13 1.68 -3.76 11.08
N VAL A 14 2.42 -3.16 12.00
CA VAL A 14 2.14 -3.24 13.43
C VAL A 14 1.77 -1.86 13.95
N ARG A 15 0.87 -1.81 14.94
CA ARG A 15 0.39 -0.53 15.48
C ARG A 15 1.48 0.18 16.28
N PHE A 16 2.17 -0.56 17.14
CA PHE A 16 3.23 -0.06 18.01
C PHE A 16 4.29 -1.17 18.23
N GLY A 17 5.50 -0.78 18.63
CA GLY A 17 6.55 -1.73 19.03
C GLY A 17 7.44 -2.28 17.91
N SER A 18 7.33 -1.76 16.68
CA SER A 18 8.15 -2.19 15.53
C SER A 18 9.64 -1.88 15.65
N TYR A 19 10.03 -0.86 16.42
CA TYR A 19 11.43 -0.56 16.71
C TYR A 19 11.97 -1.51 17.78
N SER A 20 12.03 -2.78 17.42
CA SER A 20 12.46 -3.89 18.28
C SER A 20 13.11 -4.97 17.40
N GLU A 21 13.92 -5.83 18.02
CA GLU A 21 14.50 -6.99 17.33
C GLU A 21 13.47 -8.11 17.08
N ARG A 22 12.36 -8.11 17.84
CA ARG A 22 11.30 -9.11 17.78
C ARG A 22 9.96 -8.45 18.08
N VAL A 23 8.96 -8.75 17.26
CA VAL A 23 7.58 -8.28 17.42
C VAL A 23 6.62 -9.46 17.33
N ASP A 24 5.65 -9.49 18.23
CA ASP A 24 4.54 -10.46 18.21
C ASP A 24 3.31 -9.81 17.57
N LEU A 25 2.72 -10.48 16.58
CA LEU A 25 1.56 -10.01 15.84
C LEU A 25 0.70 -11.19 15.35
N PRO A 26 -0.61 -10.99 15.17
CA PRO A 26 -1.46 -11.88 14.40
C PRO A 26 -0.87 -12.15 13.01
N TRP A 27 -0.84 -13.41 12.59
CA TRP A 27 -0.29 -13.82 11.29
C TRP A 27 -0.94 -13.11 10.09
N GLN A 28 -2.18 -12.65 10.24
CA GLN A 28 -2.92 -11.90 9.22
C GLN A 28 -2.31 -10.53 8.92
N GLN A 29 -1.48 -9.99 9.82
CA GLN A 29 -0.77 -8.74 9.63
C GLN A 29 0.63 -8.95 9.02
N ALA A 30 1.05 -10.20 8.82
CA ALA A 30 2.25 -10.56 8.08
C ALA A 30 1.91 -10.78 6.60
N LEU A 31 2.62 -10.07 5.74
CA LEU A 31 2.52 -10.14 4.29
C LEU A 31 3.80 -10.79 3.76
N PRO A 32 3.72 -11.74 2.82
CA PRO A 32 4.90 -12.29 2.17
C PRO A 32 5.74 -11.17 1.53
N LEU A 33 7.03 -11.16 1.81
CA LEU A 33 7.98 -10.27 1.14
C LEU A 33 8.34 -10.90 -0.21
N PRO A 34 8.19 -10.18 -1.35
CA PRO A 34 8.63 -10.68 -2.65
C PRO A 34 10.11 -11.09 -2.62
N GLU A 35 10.47 -12.19 -3.26
CA GLU A 35 11.85 -12.69 -3.26
C GLU A 35 12.87 -11.67 -3.78
N SER A 36 12.44 -10.88 -4.77
CA SER A 36 13.23 -9.84 -5.42
C SER A 36 13.44 -8.59 -4.57
N TRP A 37 12.73 -8.46 -3.45
CA TRP A 37 12.81 -7.28 -2.58
C TRP A 37 13.80 -7.50 -1.44
N SER A 38 14.49 -6.44 -1.02
CA SER A 38 15.26 -6.41 0.21
C SER A 38 14.33 -6.23 1.44
N PHE A 39 14.86 -6.45 2.64
CA PHE A 39 14.08 -6.18 3.86
C PHE A 39 13.83 -4.69 4.07
N GLU A 40 14.76 -3.84 3.62
CA GLU A 40 14.62 -2.37 3.65
C GLU A 40 13.47 -1.90 2.76
N GLU A 41 13.35 -2.47 1.55
CA GLU A 41 12.22 -2.19 0.65
C GLU A 41 10.90 -2.67 1.27
N GLY A 42 10.90 -3.87 1.85
CA GLY A 42 9.77 -4.43 2.58
C GLY A 42 9.34 -3.61 3.79
N ALA A 43 10.27 -3.01 4.52
CA ALA A 43 9.98 -2.17 5.68
C ALA A 43 9.39 -0.80 5.30
N ALA A 44 9.77 -0.26 4.13
CA ALA A 44 9.34 1.07 3.69
C ALA A 44 7.94 1.08 3.05
N PHE A 45 7.51 -0.02 2.45
CA PHE A 45 6.36 -0.06 1.56
C PHE A 45 4.96 -0.07 2.23
N PRO A 46 4.66 -0.94 3.22
CA PRO A 46 3.28 -1.30 3.56
C PRO A 46 2.41 -0.13 4.00
N VAL A 47 2.89 0.69 4.94
CA VAL A 47 2.12 1.81 5.49
C VAL A 47 1.83 2.85 4.40
N GLN A 48 2.81 3.15 3.55
CA GLN A 48 2.69 4.16 2.51
C GLN A 48 1.68 3.73 1.43
N ALA A 49 1.82 2.50 0.95
CA ALA A 49 0.99 1.96 -0.12
C ALA A 49 -0.47 1.74 0.32
N ILE A 50 -0.69 1.13 1.49
CA ILE A 50 -2.03 0.86 1.99
C ILE A 50 -2.75 2.17 2.35
N THR A 51 -2.05 3.15 2.92
CA THR A 51 -2.65 4.47 3.20
C THR A 51 -3.10 5.16 1.90
N ALA A 52 -2.25 5.18 0.87
CA ALA A 52 -2.59 5.77 -0.41
C ALA A 52 -3.78 5.04 -1.07
N LEU A 53 -3.76 3.71 -1.09
CA LEU A 53 -4.84 2.91 -1.66
C LEU A 53 -6.17 3.15 -0.94
N TYR A 54 -6.16 3.13 0.39
CA TYR A 54 -7.36 3.36 1.19
C TYR A 54 -7.94 4.77 0.97
N ALA A 55 -7.11 5.80 0.89
CA ALA A 55 -7.56 7.16 0.61
C ALA A 55 -8.20 7.30 -0.79
N MET A 56 -7.61 6.65 -1.79
CA MET A 56 -8.13 6.63 -3.17
C MET A 56 -9.46 5.88 -3.25
N ASP A 57 -9.60 4.79 -2.49
CA ASP A 57 -10.82 4.00 -2.41
C ASP A 57 -11.97 4.77 -1.74
N LEU A 58 -11.69 5.43 -0.61
CA LEU A 58 -12.65 6.34 0.03
C LEU A 58 -13.05 7.51 -0.88
N GLY A 59 -12.12 7.99 -1.71
CA GLY A 59 -12.40 9.00 -2.74
C GLY A 59 -13.20 8.46 -3.93
N GLY A 60 -13.45 7.16 -4.01
CA GLY A 60 -14.20 6.51 -5.08
C GLY A 60 -13.49 6.50 -6.43
N VAL A 61 -12.17 6.69 -6.46
CA VAL A 61 -11.40 6.80 -7.71
C VAL A 61 -10.73 5.49 -8.14
N THR A 62 -10.66 4.50 -7.24
CA THR A 62 -10.13 3.15 -7.53
C THR A 62 -10.92 2.45 -8.64
N ASP A 63 -12.24 2.57 -8.63
CA ASP A 63 -13.15 1.93 -9.60
C ASP A 63 -13.84 2.93 -10.56
N ALA A 64 -13.45 4.21 -10.55
CA ALA A 64 -14.19 5.28 -11.24
C ALA A 64 -14.42 5.03 -12.74
N LYS A 65 -13.44 4.43 -13.45
CA LYS A 65 -13.61 4.01 -14.86
C LYS A 65 -14.48 2.77 -15.02
N ALA A 66 -14.37 1.79 -14.12
CA ALA A 66 -15.15 0.56 -14.19
C ALA A 66 -16.64 0.80 -13.92
N ASN A 67 -16.96 1.82 -13.13
CA ASN A 67 -18.33 2.07 -12.65
C ASN A 67 -19.14 2.99 -13.57
N GLY A 68 -18.58 3.45 -14.70
CA GLY A 68 -19.24 4.39 -15.62
C GLY A 68 -19.60 5.75 -14.99
N ARG A 69 -19.02 6.07 -13.83
CA ARG A 69 -19.36 7.27 -13.04
C ARG A 69 -18.81 8.56 -13.62
N CYS A 70 -17.82 8.47 -14.50
CA CYS A 70 -17.18 9.63 -15.11
C CYS A 70 -17.07 9.42 -16.62
N SER A 71 -17.56 10.39 -17.40
CA SER A 71 -17.32 10.47 -18.84
C SER A 71 -15.88 10.90 -19.17
N GLU A 72 -15.18 11.46 -18.18
CA GLU A 72 -13.80 11.95 -18.27
C GLU A 72 -12.92 11.30 -17.20
N PRO A 73 -11.59 11.27 -17.37
CA PRO A 73 -10.67 10.81 -16.35
C PRO A 73 -10.87 11.57 -15.02
N PRO A 74 -11.05 10.88 -13.88
CA PRO A 74 -11.13 11.54 -12.58
C PRO A 74 -9.83 12.29 -12.28
N ALA A 75 -9.92 13.43 -11.59
CA ALA A 75 -8.75 14.25 -11.24
C ALA A 75 -8.44 14.16 -9.75
N VAL A 76 -7.16 14.02 -9.40
CA VAL A 76 -6.71 13.95 -8.00
C VAL A 76 -5.63 15.00 -7.70
N LEU A 77 -5.69 15.61 -6.52
CA LEU A 77 -4.64 16.51 -6.02
C LEU A 77 -3.83 15.79 -4.94
N VAL A 78 -2.56 15.51 -5.23
CA VAL A 78 -1.64 14.88 -4.27
C VAL A 78 -0.76 15.94 -3.62
N HIS A 79 -1.01 16.25 -2.36
CA HIS A 79 -0.11 17.07 -1.55
C HIS A 79 1.17 16.31 -1.21
N SER A 80 2.30 17.02 -1.16
CA SER A 80 3.60 16.45 -0.78
C SER A 80 3.97 15.19 -1.60
N ALA A 81 3.74 15.24 -2.92
CA ALA A 81 3.88 14.10 -3.84
C ALA A 81 5.25 13.40 -3.83
N ALA A 82 6.31 14.09 -3.39
CA ALA A 82 7.65 13.50 -3.27
C ALA A 82 7.83 12.60 -2.03
N GLY A 83 6.91 12.65 -1.05
CA GLY A 83 6.93 11.76 0.10
C GLY A 83 6.42 10.36 -0.23
N GLY A 84 6.68 9.38 0.63
CA GLY A 84 6.36 7.96 0.37
C GLY A 84 4.89 7.69 0.00
N THR A 85 3.95 8.15 0.83
CA THR A 85 2.51 8.05 0.53
C THR A 85 2.13 8.82 -0.73
N GLY A 86 2.76 9.98 -0.99
CA GLY A 86 2.53 10.79 -2.18
C GLY A 86 2.95 10.07 -3.46
N LEU A 87 4.14 9.44 -3.44
CA LEU A 87 4.63 8.63 -4.55
C LEU A 87 3.71 7.42 -4.81
N ALA A 88 3.28 6.73 -3.75
CA ALA A 88 2.33 5.62 -3.87
C ALA A 88 0.99 6.08 -4.46
N ALA A 89 0.44 7.21 -4.00
CA ALA A 89 -0.79 7.79 -4.54
C ALA A 89 -0.65 8.18 -6.02
N CYS A 90 0.47 8.79 -6.41
CA CYS A 90 0.77 9.12 -7.81
C CYS A 90 0.84 7.86 -8.68
N GLU A 91 1.45 6.78 -8.20
CA GLU A 91 1.53 5.52 -8.94
C GLU A 91 0.16 4.85 -9.09
N ILE A 92 -0.66 4.86 -8.03
CA ILE A 92 -2.04 4.35 -8.07
C ILE A 92 -2.87 5.20 -9.05
N ALA A 93 -2.80 6.53 -8.96
CA ALA A 93 -3.51 7.47 -9.82
C ALA A 93 -3.20 7.21 -11.31
N LYS A 94 -1.92 7.01 -11.66
CA LYS A 94 -1.51 6.64 -13.03
C LYS A 94 -2.15 5.33 -13.49
N ARG A 95 -2.16 4.30 -12.64
CA ARG A 95 -2.70 2.97 -12.98
C ARG A 95 -4.21 2.97 -13.20
N VAL A 96 -4.96 3.73 -12.40
CA VAL A 96 -6.41 3.88 -12.59
C VAL A 96 -6.77 4.91 -13.67
N GLY A 97 -5.76 5.61 -14.19
CA GLY A 97 -5.90 6.62 -15.25
C GLY A 97 -6.59 7.88 -14.77
N CYS A 98 -6.32 8.29 -13.53
CA CYS A 98 -6.60 9.63 -13.05
C CYS A 98 -5.66 10.65 -13.72
N ARG A 99 -6.14 11.89 -13.81
CA ARG A 99 -5.31 13.06 -14.05
C ARG A 99 -4.76 13.61 -12.74
#